data_AF-A0A2E2VVR4-F1
#
_entry.id   AF-A0A2E2VVR4-F1
#
_cell.length_a   1.000
_cell.length_b   1.000
_cell.length_c   1.000
_cell.angle_alpha   90.00
_cell.angle_beta   90.00
_cell.angle_gamma   90.00
#
_symmetry.space_group_name_H-M   'P 1'
#
loop_
_entity.id
_entity.type
_entity.pdbx_description
1 polymer ?
#
loop_
_entity_poly.entity_id
_entity_poly.type
_entity_poly.pdbx_seq_one_letter_code
_entity_poly.pdbx_strand_id
1 'polypeptide(L)' 'MIIKKRKSKFKIIWSMRKWSYDYIKWRLITAYPGGMKYAIKHPIELIKDLWNYLSWCQKVDQDLS' A
#
# COMPACT_ATOMS: atom_id res chain seq x y z
N MET A 1 -13.37 -26.87 -8.02
CA MET A 1 -12.83 -25.53 -8.38
C MET A 1 -12.71 -24.71 -7.11
N ILE A 2 -11.50 -24.58 -6.55
CA ILE A 2 -11.29 -23.77 -5.34
C ILE A 2 -11.38 -22.31 -5.77
N ILE A 3 -12.49 -21.64 -5.44
CA ILE A 3 -12.61 -20.19 -5.62
C ILE A 3 -11.66 -19.56 -4.59
N LYS A 4 -10.44 -19.24 -5.01
CA LYS A 4 -9.47 -18.53 -4.15
C LYS A 4 -10.03 -17.13 -3.88
N LYS A 5 -10.39 -16.87 -2.61
CA LYS A 5 -10.91 -15.57 -2.17
C LYS A 5 -9.81 -14.51 -2.35
N ARG A 6 -9.89 -13.74 -3.44
CA ARG A 6 -9.07 -12.54 -3.65
C ARG A 6 -9.16 -11.67 -2.41
N LYS A 7 -8.03 -11.32 -1.78
CA LYS A 7 -8.06 -10.37 -0.66
C LYS A 7 -8.58 -9.03 -1.20
N SER A 8 -9.64 -8.52 -0.59
CA SER A 8 -10.14 -7.18 -0.92
C SER A 8 -9.06 -6.15 -0.57
N LYS A 9 -9.06 -5.02 -1.28
CA LYS A 9 -8.15 -3.90 -0.99
C LYS A 9 -8.26 -3.45 0.47
N PHE A 10 -9.48 -3.45 1.02
CA PHE A 10 -9.74 -3.20 2.44
C PHE A 10 -9.02 -4.18 3.38
N LYS A 11 -8.94 -5.48 3.03
CA LYS A 11 -8.23 -6.47 3.84
C LYS A 11 -6.71 -6.26 3.79
N ILE A 12 -6.18 -5.79 2.65
CA ILE A 12 -4.77 -5.40 2.52
C ILE A 12 -4.50 -4.17 3.37
N ILE A 13 -5.31 -3.10 3.26
CA ILE A 13 -5.23 -1.91 4.11
C ILE A 13 -5.29 -2.28 5.59
N TRP A 14 -6.19 -3.18 5.98
CA TRP A 14 -6.30 -3.65 7.35
C TRP A 14 -5.01 -4.32 7.85
N SER A 15 -4.34 -5.06 6.97
CA SER A 15 -3.05 -5.70 7.28
C SER A 15 -1.93 -4.67 7.41
N MET A 16 -1.97 -3.58 6.66
CA MET A 16 -1.00 -2.47 6.73
C MET A 16 -1.05 -1.74 8.07
N ARG A 17 -2.14 -1.83 8.85
CA ARG A 17 -2.19 -1.27 10.22
C ARG A 17 -1.15 -1.87 11.16
N LYS A 18 -0.65 -3.08 10.87
CA LYS A 18 0.40 -3.74 11.65
C LYS A 18 1.80 -3.25 11.32
N TRP A 19 1.95 -2.36 10.33
CA TRP A 19 3.24 -1.81 9.97
C TRP A 19 3.79 -0.94 11.09
N SER A 20 5.07 -1.11 11.38
CA SER A 20 5.75 -0.23 12.33
C SER A 20 5.81 1.20 11.77
N TYR A 21 5.80 2.17 12.67
CA TYR A 21 5.97 3.57 12.30
C TYR A 21 7.26 3.79 11.50
N ASP A 22 8.35 3.12 11.90
CA ASP A 22 9.64 3.20 11.19
C ASP A 22 9.56 2.67 9.76
N TYR A 23 8.82 1.57 9.54
CA TYR A 23 8.61 1.04 8.19
C TYR A 23 7.80 2.04 7.33
N ILE A 24 6.74 2.62 7.88
CA ILE A 24 5.94 3.63 7.18
C ILE A 24 6.80 4.85 6.84
N LYS A 25 7.59 5.33 7.81
CA LYS A 25 8.50 6.47 7.64
C LYS A 25 9.55 6.19 6.58
N TRP A 26 10.23 5.05 6.65
CA TRP A 26 11.21 4.63 5.65
C TRP A 26 10.60 4.55 4.25
N ARG A 27 9.40 3.98 4.14
CA ARG A 27 8.67 3.87 2.87
C ARG A 27 8.34 5.23 2.27
N LEU A 28 7.90 6.19 3.09
CA LEU A 28 7.60 7.54 2.64
C LEU A 28 8.87 8.31 2.24
N ILE A 29 9.97 8.17 2.99
CA ILE A 29 11.26 8.80 2.65
C ILE A 29 11.82 8.23 1.33
N THR A 30 11.62 6.94 1.08
CA THR A 30 12.06 6.29 -0.15
C THR A 30 11.21 6.69 -1.35
N ALA A 31 9.90 6.83 -1.17
CA ALA A 31 8.97 7.15 -2.25
C ALA A 31 8.90 8.63 -2.60
N TYR A 32 9.10 9.53 -1.61
CA TYR A 32 8.87 10.95 -1.78
C TYR A 32 10.07 11.80 -1.32
N PRO A 33 10.46 12.83 -2.09
CA PRO A 33 11.48 13.77 -1.65
C PRO A 33 10.98 14.55 -0.42
N GLY A 34 11.66 14.40 0.72
CA GLY A 34 11.22 14.99 1.99
C GLY A 34 10.18 14.16 2.77
N GLY A 35 9.90 12.93 2.32
CA GLY A 35 9.18 11.91 3.04
C GLY A 35 7.77 12.31 3.46
N MET A 36 7.48 12.18 4.77
CA MET A 36 6.18 12.53 5.37
C MET A 36 5.71 13.94 4.99
N LYS A 37 6.61 14.93 4.92
CA LYS A 37 6.23 16.33 4.61
C LYS A 37 5.65 16.46 3.21
N TYR A 38 6.21 15.73 2.25
CA TYR A 38 5.70 15.72 0.87
C TYR A 38 4.35 14.99 0.80
N ALA A 39 4.26 13.82 1.43
CA ALA A 39 3.01 13.04 1.48
C ALA A 39 1.83 13.83 2.07
N ILE A 40 2.08 14.66 3.09
CA ILE A 40 1.06 15.53 3.69
C ILE A 40 0.69 16.70 2.76
N LYS A 41 1.66 17.29 2.05
CA LYS A 41 1.43 18.38 1.10
C LYS A 41 0.71 17.93 -0.18
N HIS A 42 0.92 16.67 -0.58
CA HIS A 42 0.40 16.08 -1.82
C HIS A 42 -0.53 14.88 -1.53
N PRO A 43 -1.68 15.10 -0.85
CA PRO A 43 -2.55 14.00 -0.43
C PRO A 43 -3.16 13.22 -1.61
N ILE A 44 -3.39 13.88 -2.75
CA ILE A 44 -3.95 13.24 -3.96
C ILE A 44 -2.95 12.23 -4.55
N GLU A 45 -1.67 12.61 -4.62
CA GLU A 45 -0.59 11.73 -5.09
C GLU A 45 -0.44 10.52 -4.16
N LEU A 46 -0.43 10.76 -2.85
CA LEU A 46 -0.36 9.70 -1.85
C LEU A 46 -1.50 8.68 -1.98
N ILE A 47 -2.73 9.16 -2.20
CA ILE A 47 -3.90 8.29 -2.39
C ILE A 47 -3.76 7.49 -3.69
N LYS A 48 -3.33 8.11 -4.80
CA LYS A 48 -3.10 7.41 -6.08
C LYS A 48 -2.07 6.30 -5.92
N ASP A 49 -0.95 6.58 -5.27
CA ASP A 49 0.11 5.62 -5.04
C ASP A 49 -0.32 4.49 -4.12
N LEU A 50 -1.09 4.80 -3.09
CA LEU A 50 -1.70 3.78 -2.24
C LEU A 50 -2.64 2.86 -3.05
N TRP A 51 -3.50 3.42 -3.92
CA TRP A 51 -4.39 2.64 -4.77
C TRP A 51 -3.65 1.77 -5.79
N ASN A 52 -2.56 2.28 -6.36
CA ASN A 52 -1.68 1.54 -7.25
C ASN A 52 -1.00 0.40 -6.50
N TYR A 53 -0.46 0.67 -5.30
CA TYR A 53 0.14 -0.34 -4.44
C TYR A 53 -0.84 -1.46 -4.07
N LEU A 54 -2.06 -1.11 -3.65
CA LEU A 54 -3.09 -2.09 -3.33
C LEU A 54 -3.47 -2.94 -4.54
N SER A 55 -3.52 -2.34 -5.73
CA SER A 55 -3.80 -3.06 -6.97
C SER A 55 -2.65 -3.99 -7.35
N TRP A 56 -1.40 -3.58 -7.14
CA TRP A 56 -0.23 -4.43 -7.30
C TRP A 56 -0.24 -5.61 -6.32
N CYS A 57 -0.52 -5.39 -5.03
CA CYS A 57 -0.66 -6.46 -4.05
C CYS A 57 -1.72 -7.49 -4.48
N GLN A 58 -2.84 -7.03 -5.03
CA GLN A 58 -3.87 -7.93 -5.54
C GLN A 58 -3.44 -8.74 -6.77
N LYS A 59 -2.57 -8.20 -7.63
CA LYS A 59 -2.00 -8.92 -8.79
C LYS A 59 -0.99 -9.96 -8.32
N VAL A 60 -0.08 -9.59 -7.41
CA VAL A 60 0.91 -10.51 -6.84
C VAL A 60 0.24 -11.67 -6.10
N ASP A 61 -0.80 -11.38 -5.30
CA ASP A 61 -1.60 -12.44 -4.65
C ASP A 61 -2.32 -13.35 -5.66
N GLN A 62 -2.57 -12.91 -6.90
CA GLN A 62 -3.10 -13.74 -7.97
C GLN A 62 -2.02 -14.60 -8.64
N ASP A 63 -0.84 -14.03 -8.88
CA ASP A 63 0.27 -14.73 -9.57
C ASP A 63 0.93 -15.80 -8.68
N LEU A 64 0.92 -15.61 -7.35
CA LEU A 64 1.43 -16.58 -6.38
C LEU A 64 0.45 -17.73 -6.08
N SER A 65 -0.70 -17.76 -6.76
CA SER A 65 -1.81 -18.68 -6.46
C SER A 65 -2.14 -19.56 -7.65
#